data_AF-A0A2I1C1E0-F1
#
_entry.id   AF-A0A2I1C1E0-F1
#
_cell.length_a   1.000
_cell.length_b   1.000
_cell.length_c   1.000
_cell.angle_alpha   90.00
_cell.angle_beta   90.00
_cell.angle_gamma   90.00
#
_symmetry.space_group_name_H-M   'P 1'
#
loop_
_entity.id
_entity.type
_entity.pdbx_description
1 polymer ?
#
loop_
_entity_poly.entity_id
_entity_poly.type
_entity_poly.pdbx_seq_one_letter_code
_entity_poly.pdbx_strand_id
1 'polypeptide(L)'
;MSETSVSPNNPVRILSPSDTLRPCANAIVEMTHTVIASSESPDPATRFKLGEEFAPVIKEATRLYQEMKSLSVSPETSSHGAVFQKSPYVGRLHDTIVVPIENMSGVKVTVRDTAGNAAEVDWTWRNFLFASRLTYVDIEKGKKVGAVVVHFPRKG
;
A
#
# COMPACT_ATOMS: atom_id res chain seq x y z
N MET A 1 -12.81 23.95 2.13
CA MET A 1 -12.10 22.70 1.83
C MET A 1 -11.93 21.99 3.16
N SER A 2 -12.58 20.85 3.34
CA SER A 2 -12.62 20.16 4.62
C SER A 2 -11.28 19.44 4.85
N GLU A 3 -10.49 19.94 5.80
CA GLU A 3 -9.40 19.16 6.38
C GLU A 3 -10.02 17.96 7.09
N THR A 4 -9.93 16.79 6.48
CA THR A 4 -10.20 15.53 7.17
C THR A 4 -9.13 15.40 8.25
N SER A 5 -9.55 15.64 9.49
CA SER A 5 -8.72 15.46 10.68
C SER A 5 -8.19 14.03 10.70
N VAL A 6 -6.93 13.84 10.32
CA VAL A 6 -6.25 12.56 10.49
C VAL A 6 -6.11 12.38 12.00
N SER A 7 -6.79 11.37 12.55
CA SER A 7 -6.62 11.02 13.96
C SER A 7 -5.12 10.93 14.26
N PRO A 8 -4.59 11.65 15.27
CA PRO A 8 -3.16 11.66 15.58
C PRO A 8 -2.61 10.26 15.91
N ASN A 9 -3.52 9.30 16.16
CA ASN A 9 -3.20 7.92 16.46
C ASN A 9 -3.33 6.97 15.26
N ASN A 10 -3.49 7.47 14.02
CA ASN A 10 -3.53 6.58 12.86
C ASN A 10 -2.15 5.91 12.64
N PRO A 11 -2.07 4.57 12.55
CA PRO A 11 -0.82 3.86 12.30
C PRO A 11 -0.16 4.20 10.96
N VAL A 12 -0.93 4.71 10.00
CA VAL A 12 -0.46 5.12 8.67
C VAL A 12 -0.94 6.54 8.35
N ARG A 13 -0.23 7.18 7.41
CA ARG A 13 -0.75 8.38 6.73
C ARG A 13 -1.39 7.95 5.41
N ILE A 14 -2.58 8.45 5.15
CA ILE A 14 -3.24 8.26 3.85
C ILE A 14 -2.73 9.31 2.87
N LEU A 15 -2.29 8.87 1.69
CA LEU A 15 -1.85 9.71 0.59
C LEU A 15 -2.84 9.55 -0.57
N SER A 16 -3.29 10.67 -1.14
CA SER A 16 -4.25 10.70 -2.23
C SER A 16 -3.52 10.82 -3.57
N PRO A 17 -3.49 9.79 -4.41
CA PRO A 17 -2.92 9.88 -5.74
C PRO A 17 -3.81 10.70 -6.67
N SER A 18 -3.22 11.18 -7.76
CA SER A 18 -3.92 11.90 -8.82
C SER A 18 -4.97 11.02 -9.50
N ASP A 19 -6.15 11.59 -9.77
CA ASP A 19 -7.20 10.92 -10.55
C ASP A 19 -6.76 10.55 -11.97
N THR A 20 -5.68 11.17 -12.50
CA THR A 20 -5.09 10.79 -13.79
C THR A 20 -4.57 9.35 -13.80
N LEU A 21 -4.31 8.74 -12.64
CA LEU A 21 -3.94 7.33 -12.55
C LEU A 21 -5.10 6.36 -12.72
N ARG A 22 -6.35 6.82 -12.64
CA ARG A 22 -7.53 5.95 -12.64
C ARG A 22 -7.53 4.90 -13.76
N PRO A 23 -7.22 5.24 -15.04
CA PRO A 23 -7.20 4.24 -16.10
C PRO A 23 -6.15 3.15 -15.87
N CYS A 24 -4.95 3.54 -15.42
CA CYS A 24 -3.85 2.63 -15.13
C CYS A 24 -4.16 1.75 -13.91
N ALA A 25 -4.71 2.34 -12.85
CA ALA A 25 -5.09 1.60 -11.65
C ALA A 25 -6.16 0.54 -11.94
N ASN A 26 -7.17 0.87 -12.76
CA ASN A 26 -8.18 -0.09 -13.19
C ASN A 26 -7.58 -1.25 -14.00
N ALA A 27 -6.66 -0.97 -14.93
CA ALA A 27 -5.99 -2.03 -15.70
C ALA A 27 -5.14 -2.95 -14.80
N ILE A 28 -4.40 -2.39 -13.84
CA ILE A 28 -3.63 -3.16 -12.86
C ILE A 28 -4.54 -4.05 -12.01
N VAL A 29 -5.69 -3.53 -11.57
CA VAL A 29 -6.71 -4.28 -10.85
C VAL A 29 -7.13 -5.51 -11.66
N GLU A 30 -7.54 -5.33 -12.91
CA GLU A 30 -7.96 -6.44 -13.79
C GLU A 30 -6.84 -7.47 -14.00
N MET A 31 -5.60 -7.01 -14.22
CA MET A 31 -4.46 -7.91 -14.45
C MET A 31 -4.06 -8.73 -13.21
N THR A 32 -4.26 -8.17 -12.02
CA THR A 32 -3.84 -8.82 -10.77
C THR A 32 -4.93 -9.67 -10.13
N HIS A 33 -6.19 -9.54 -10.57
CA HIS A 33 -7.32 -10.33 -10.08
C HIS A 33 -7.01 -11.84 -10.05
N THR A 34 -6.49 -12.40 -11.16
CA THR A 34 -6.14 -13.83 -11.23
C THR A 34 -4.98 -14.19 -10.30
N VAL A 35 -3.98 -13.31 -10.15
CA VAL A 35 -2.83 -13.53 -9.25
C VAL A 35 -3.30 -13.59 -7.80
N ILE A 36 -4.18 -12.68 -7.39
CA ILE A 36 -4.73 -12.63 -6.03
C ILE A 36 -5.61 -13.86 -5.76
N ALA A 37 -6.50 -14.20 -6.70
CA ALA A 37 -7.42 -15.33 -6.55
C ALA A 37 -6.69 -16.68 -6.45
N SER A 38 -5.65 -16.89 -7.26
CA SER A 38 -4.88 -18.15 -7.33
C SER A 38 -3.73 -18.25 -6.32
N SER A 39 -3.39 -17.16 -5.61
CA SER A 39 -2.29 -17.18 -4.65
C SER A 39 -2.64 -18.04 -3.44
N GLU A 40 -1.94 -19.15 -3.26
CA GLU A 40 -2.04 -19.99 -2.06
C GLU A 40 -0.68 -20.05 -1.39
N SER A 41 -0.59 -19.56 -0.16
CA SER A 41 0.65 -19.64 0.61
C SER A 41 0.36 -19.67 2.11
N PRO A 42 1.19 -20.35 2.92
CA PRO A 42 1.13 -20.24 4.37
C PRO A 42 1.65 -18.88 4.88
N ASP A 43 2.37 -18.11 4.05
CA ASP A 43 2.99 -16.84 4.46
C ASP A 43 1.96 -15.72 4.60
N PRO A 44 2.19 -14.73 5.48
CA PRO A 44 1.29 -13.59 5.60
C PRO A 44 1.15 -12.75 4.31
N ALA A 45 2.18 -12.77 3.46
CA ALA A 45 2.17 -12.16 2.15
C ALA A 45 3.00 -12.96 1.14
N THR A 46 2.55 -13.02 -0.11
CA THR A 46 3.29 -13.61 -1.25
C THR A 46 3.65 -12.53 -2.24
N ARG A 47 4.93 -12.49 -2.66
CA ARG A 47 5.42 -11.50 -3.63
C ARG A 47 5.19 -11.98 -5.05
N PHE A 48 4.87 -11.04 -5.95
CA PHE A 48 4.87 -11.26 -7.40
C PHE A 48 5.65 -10.16 -8.12
N LYS A 49 6.15 -10.49 -9.31
CA LYS A 49 6.92 -9.57 -10.15
C LYS A 49 5.99 -8.56 -10.80
N LEU A 50 6.38 -7.29 -10.79
CA LEU A 50 5.67 -6.21 -11.48
C LEU A 50 6.11 -6.16 -12.95
N GLY A 51 5.15 -5.96 -13.86
CA GLY A 51 5.41 -5.58 -15.24
C GLY A 51 5.51 -4.06 -15.44
N GLU A 52 5.71 -3.63 -16.69
CA GLU A 52 5.85 -2.22 -17.05
C GLU A 52 4.56 -1.40 -16.82
N GLU A 53 3.41 -2.06 -16.86
CA GLU A 53 2.09 -1.50 -16.58
C GLU A 53 1.97 -0.87 -15.19
N PHE A 54 2.80 -1.29 -14.23
CA PHE A 54 2.84 -0.74 -12.86
C PHE A 54 3.67 0.54 -12.73
N ALA A 55 4.47 0.89 -13.75
CA ALA A 55 5.37 2.04 -13.71
C ALA A 55 4.67 3.36 -13.35
N PRO A 56 3.46 3.69 -13.87
CA PRO A 56 2.77 4.93 -13.49
C PRO A 56 2.41 4.98 -12.01
N VAL A 57 1.96 3.87 -11.43
CA VAL A 57 1.61 3.77 -10.01
C VAL A 57 2.86 3.91 -9.12
N ILE A 58 3.96 3.26 -9.50
CA ILE A 58 5.24 3.40 -8.78
C ILE A 58 5.73 4.85 -8.84
N LYS A 59 5.68 5.47 -10.04
CA LYS A 59 6.08 6.87 -10.23
C LYS A 59 5.26 7.82 -9.36
N GLU A 60 3.96 7.59 -9.25
CA GLU A 60 3.11 8.40 -8.39
C GLU A 60 3.43 8.19 -6.90
N ALA A 61 3.60 6.94 -6.46
CA ALA A 61 4.00 6.67 -5.07
C ALA A 61 5.32 7.40 -4.74
N THR A 62 6.28 7.38 -5.66
CA THR A 62 7.55 8.11 -5.52
C THR A 62 7.34 9.62 -5.47
N ARG A 63 6.50 10.19 -6.35
CA ARG A 63 6.15 11.63 -6.34
C ARG A 63 5.52 12.03 -4.99
N LEU A 64 4.53 11.28 -4.53
CA LEU A 64 3.86 11.54 -3.25
C LEU A 64 4.83 11.46 -2.07
N TYR A 65 5.75 10.50 -2.09
CA TYR A 65 6.78 10.40 -1.07
C TYR A 65 7.74 11.60 -1.09
N GLN A 66 8.20 12.01 -2.28
CA GLN A 66 9.05 13.20 -2.43
C GLN A 66 8.37 14.45 -1.87
N GLU A 67 7.11 14.70 -2.23
CA GLU A 67 6.34 15.85 -1.75
C GLU A 67 6.16 15.82 -0.24
N MET A 68 5.73 14.66 0.29
CA MET A 68 5.51 14.47 1.72
C MET A 68 6.78 14.69 2.55
N LYS A 69 7.94 14.29 2.03
CA LYS A 69 9.25 14.45 2.68
C LYS A 69 9.97 15.75 2.27
N SER A 70 9.36 16.56 1.40
CA SER A 70 9.94 17.78 0.83
C SER A 70 11.35 17.56 0.23
N LEU A 71 11.51 16.47 -0.53
CA LEU A 71 12.78 16.11 -1.17
C LEU A 71 12.93 16.85 -2.50
N SER A 72 14.12 17.39 -2.75
CA SER A 72 14.46 18.05 -4.01
C SER A 72 14.86 17.09 -5.14
N VAL A 73 15.19 15.84 -4.80
CA VAL A 73 15.64 14.80 -5.73
C VAL A 73 14.80 13.55 -5.53
N SER A 74 14.55 12.83 -6.61
CA SER A 74 13.87 11.55 -6.53
C SER A 74 14.65 10.55 -5.69
N PRO A 75 14.04 9.93 -4.67
CA PRO A 75 14.70 8.89 -3.91
C PRO A 75 14.87 7.65 -4.78
N GLU A 76 15.86 6.84 -4.44
CA GLU A 76 15.92 5.46 -4.89
C GLU A 76 14.76 4.68 -4.27
N THR A 77 14.19 3.75 -5.04
CA THR A 77 13.06 2.94 -4.61
C THR A 77 13.22 1.50 -5.07
N SER A 78 12.72 0.57 -4.27
CA SER A 78 12.46 -0.80 -4.72
C SER A 78 10.97 -1.09 -4.61
N SER A 79 10.43 -1.89 -5.51
CA SER A 79 9.00 -2.19 -5.54
C SER A 79 8.72 -3.63 -5.92
N HIS A 80 7.65 -4.19 -5.37
CA HIS A 80 7.12 -5.50 -5.75
C HIS A 80 5.60 -5.54 -5.60
N GLY A 81 4.97 -6.46 -6.31
CA GLY A 81 3.58 -6.81 -6.06
C GLY A 81 3.49 -7.74 -4.88
N ALA A 82 2.39 -7.67 -4.13
CA ALA A 82 2.13 -8.55 -3.02
C ALA A 82 0.65 -8.95 -2.94
N VAL A 83 0.40 -10.20 -2.56
CA VAL A 83 -0.91 -10.68 -2.11
C VAL A 83 -0.84 -10.79 -0.58
N PHE A 84 -1.67 -10.03 0.13
CA PHE A 84 -1.79 -10.04 1.58
C PHE A 84 -2.96 -10.94 1.99
N GLN A 85 -2.73 -11.87 2.92
CA GLN A 85 -3.73 -12.88 3.29
C GLN A 85 -3.82 -13.19 4.80
N LYS A 86 -2.93 -12.63 5.61
CA LYS A 86 -2.97 -12.69 7.09
C LYS A 86 -2.68 -11.31 7.68
N SER A 87 -1.65 -11.19 8.51
CA SER A 87 -1.16 -9.96 9.10
C SER A 87 0.30 -9.71 8.70
N PRO A 88 0.60 -9.37 7.43
CA PRO A 88 1.93 -8.92 7.06
C PRO A 88 2.26 -7.59 7.75
N TYR A 89 3.54 -7.23 7.80
CA TYR A 89 3.99 -5.96 8.34
C TYR A 89 4.77 -5.16 7.30
N VAL A 90 4.70 -3.83 7.41
CA VAL A 90 5.36 -2.85 6.55
C VAL A 90 6.04 -1.76 7.39
N GLY A 91 6.81 -0.87 6.75
CA GLY A 91 7.32 0.35 7.39
C GLY A 91 8.44 0.16 8.43
N ARG A 92 8.94 -1.07 8.64
CA ARG A 92 9.95 -1.39 9.67
C ARG A 92 11.33 -0.77 9.36
N LEU A 93 12.02 -1.30 8.36
CA LEU A 93 13.38 -0.91 7.98
C LEU A 93 13.39 0.23 6.95
N HIS A 94 12.35 0.30 6.15
CA HIS A 94 12.17 1.28 5.08
C HIS A 94 10.89 2.06 5.33
N ASP A 95 10.91 3.31 4.93
CA ASP A 95 9.67 4.02 4.67
C ASP A 95 8.95 3.27 3.54
N THR A 96 7.67 3.00 3.72
CA THR A 96 6.91 2.14 2.80
C THR A 96 5.63 2.83 2.39
N ILE A 97 5.37 2.88 1.09
CA ILE A 97 4.04 3.15 0.55
C ILE A 97 3.46 1.84 0.07
N VAL A 98 2.31 1.48 0.63
CA VAL A 98 1.47 0.39 0.13
C VAL A 98 0.42 1.02 -0.76
N VAL A 99 0.37 0.60 -2.02
CA VAL A 99 -0.68 0.95 -2.96
C VAL A 99 -1.69 -0.18 -2.98
N PRO A 100 -2.90 0.01 -2.43
CA PRO A 100 -3.93 -1.01 -2.49
C PRO A 100 -4.30 -1.34 -3.94
N ILE A 101 -4.27 -2.62 -4.27
CA ILE A 101 -4.84 -3.17 -5.51
C ILE A 101 -6.00 -4.06 -5.12
N GLU A 102 -7.12 -3.88 -5.82
CA GLU A 102 -8.41 -4.58 -5.69
C GLU A 102 -8.68 -5.33 -4.38
N ASN A 103 -9.71 -4.87 -3.69
CA ASN A 103 -10.41 -5.64 -2.69
C ASN A 103 -11.35 -6.64 -3.39
N MET A 104 -11.11 -7.95 -3.25
CA MET A 104 -12.07 -8.96 -3.69
C MET A 104 -13.31 -8.93 -2.77
N SER A 105 -14.24 -8.00 -3.06
CA SER A 105 -15.52 -7.77 -2.37
C SER A 105 -15.43 -7.48 -0.85
N GLY A 106 -15.43 -6.19 -0.50
CA GLY A 106 -15.80 -5.71 0.85
C GLY A 106 -14.92 -6.20 2.01
N VAL A 107 -13.73 -6.72 1.74
CA VAL A 107 -12.77 -7.20 2.74
C VAL A 107 -12.42 -6.05 3.67
N LYS A 108 -12.55 -6.30 4.97
CA LYS A 108 -12.08 -5.35 5.98
C LYS A 108 -10.56 -5.42 6.10
N VAL A 109 -9.92 -4.27 6.01
CA VAL A 109 -8.49 -4.13 6.25
C VAL A 109 -8.25 -3.15 7.38
N THR A 110 -7.54 -3.61 8.40
CA THR A 110 -7.16 -2.79 9.56
C THR A 110 -5.64 -2.63 9.58
N VAL A 111 -5.16 -1.41 9.76
CA VAL A 111 -3.74 -1.17 10.04
C VAL A 111 -3.55 -0.98 11.54
N ARG A 112 -2.46 -1.51 12.09
CA ARG A 112 -2.17 -1.44 13.53
C ARG A 112 -0.69 -1.19 13.80
N ASP A 113 -0.38 -0.28 14.72
CA ASP A 113 1.00 -0.05 15.17
C ASP A 113 1.39 -0.93 16.37
N THR A 114 2.64 -0.84 16.82
CA THR A 114 3.15 -1.59 17.97
C THR A 114 2.62 -1.08 19.31
N ALA A 115 2.03 0.11 19.36
CA ALA A 115 1.39 0.66 20.56
C ALA A 115 -0.07 0.20 20.70
N GLY A 116 -0.60 -0.53 19.71
CA GLY A 116 -1.98 -1.03 19.72
C GLY A 116 -2.99 -0.06 19.11
N ASN A 117 -2.55 1.08 18.56
CA ASN A 117 -3.44 1.94 17.80
C ASN A 117 -3.85 1.23 16.52
N ALA A 118 -5.13 1.26 16.17
CA ALA A 118 -5.67 0.60 15.00
C ALA A 118 -6.65 1.51 14.25
N ALA A 119 -6.67 1.39 12.93
CA ALA A 119 -7.62 2.07 12.07
C ALA A 119 -8.04 1.17 10.92
N GLU A 120 -9.34 1.14 10.63
CA GLU A 120 -9.82 0.57 9.37
C GLU A 120 -9.40 1.48 8.22
N VAL A 121 -8.93 0.89 7.12
CA VAL A 121 -8.51 1.62 5.93
C VAL A 121 -9.33 1.18 4.74
N ASP A 122 -9.70 2.15 3.91
CA ASP A 122 -10.30 1.87 2.62
C ASP A 122 -9.24 1.29 1.68
N TRP A 123 -9.37 0.01 1.35
CA TRP A 123 -8.43 -0.72 0.50
C TRP A 123 -8.70 -0.50 -0.99
N THR A 124 -8.52 0.75 -1.42
CA THR A 124 -8.67 1.14 -2.82
C THR A 124 -7.44 1.89 -3.31
N TRP A 125 -7.21 1.87 -4.62
CA TRP A 125 -6.09 2.59 -5.24
C TRP A 125 -6.12 4.09 -4.95
N ARG A 126 -7.25 4.64 -4.45
CA ARG A 126 -7.38 6.06 -4.09
C ARG A 126 -6.72 6.42 -2.76
N ASN A 127 -6.33 5.43 -1.97
CA ASN A 127 -5.83 5.62 -0.61
C ASN A 127 -4.49 4.90 -0.44
N PHE A 128 -3.40 5.52 -0.89
CA PHE A 128 -2.06 4.97 -0.68
C PHE A 128 -1.72 5.06 0.81
N LEU A 129 -1.19 3.98 1.39
CA LEU A 129 -0.89 3.89 2.81
C LEU A 129 0.61 4.11 3.03
N PHE A 130 0.96 5.21 3.67
CA PHE A 130 2.33 5.48 4.07
C PHE A 130 2.62 5.00 5.50
N ALA A 131 3.61 4.12 5.64
CA ALA A 131 4.10 3.61 6.91
C ALA A 131 5.61 3.91 7.07
N SER A 132 5.95 4.73 8.07
CA SER A 132 7.33 5.01 8.49
C SER A 132 7.77 4.25 9.75
N ARG A 133 6.89 3.41 10.29
CA ARG A 133 7.12 2.59 11.48
C ARG A 133 6.56 1.20 11.23
N LEU A 134 6.92 0.25 12.10
CA LEU A 134 6.38 -1.10 12.02
C LEU A 134 4.86 -1.05 12.14
N THR A 135 4.18 -1.37 11.05
CA THR A 135 2.71 -1.38 10.96
C THR A 135 2.26 -2.73 10.44
N TYR A 136 1.37 -3.38 11.19
CA TYR A 136 0.68 -4.60 10.79
C TYR A 136 -0.51 -4.24 9.90
N VAL A 137 -0.72 -5.02 8.86
CA VAL A 137 -1.88 -4.90 7.96
C VAL A 137 -2.74 -6.14 8.17
N ASP A 138 -3.70 -6.04 9.07
CA ASP A 138 -4.61 -7.12 9.43
C ASP A 138 -5.72 -7.24 8.37
N ILE A 139 -5.70 -8.34 7.62
CA ILE A 139 -6.73 -8.70 6.63
C ILE A 139 -7.80 -9.55 7.30
N GLU A 140 -9.08 -9.32 6.96
CA GLU A 140 -10.19 -10.17 7.40
C GLU A 140 -9.89 -11.66 7.20
N LYS A 141 -10.22 -12.47 8.22
CA LYS A 141 -9.85 -13.89 8.26
C LYS A 141 -10.31 -14.64 7.02
N GLY A 142 -9.38 -15.30 6.34
CA GLY A 142 -9.65 -16.11 5.15
C GLY A 142 -9.84 -15.30 3.87
N LYS A 143 -9.63 -13.98 3.91
CA LYS A 143 -9.66 -13.10 2.75
C LYS A 143 -8.25 -12.75 2.29
N LYS A 144 -8.16 -12.21 1.07
CA LYS A 144 -6.91 -11.77 0.44
C LYS A 144 -7.12 -10.44 -0.24
N VAL A 145 -6.06 -9.63 -0.31
CA VAL A 145 -6.04 -8.36 -1.04
C VAL A 145 -4.72 -8.17 -1.77
N GLY A 146 -4.74 -7.45 -2.89
CA GLY A 146 -3.53 -7.11 -3.63
C GLY A 146 -2.89 -5.81 -3.15
N ALA A 147 -1.58 -5.67 -3.37
CA ALA A 147 -0.88 -4.40 -3.20
C ALA A 147 0.33 -4.28 -4.12
N VAL A 148 0.69 -3.05 -4.47
CA VAL A 148 2.09 -2.71 -4.80
C VAL A 148 2.74 -2.20 -3.53
N VAL A 149 3.89 -2.75 -3.17
CA VAL A 149 4.68 -2.28 -2.04
C VAL A 149 5.91 -1.56 -2.58
N VAL A 150 6.03 -0.26 -2.27
CA VAL A 150 7.16 0.59 -2.66
C VAL A 150 7.95 0.96 -1.41
N HIS A 151 9.24 0.60 -1.39
CA HIS A 151 10.15 0.86 -0.30
C HIS A 151 11.11 1.99 -0.64
N PHE A 152 11.27 2.88 0.33
CA PHE A 152 12.17 4.03 0.32
C PHE A 152 13.24 3.84 1.40
N PRO A 153 14.53 3.80 1.04
CA PRO A 153 15.61 3.80 2.03
C PRO A 153 15.52 5.03 2.93
N ARG A 154 15.71 4.82 4.24
CA ARG A 154 15.96 5.93 5.16
C ARG A 154 17.42 6.30 5.02
N LYS A 155 17.72 7.57 4.75
CA LYS A 155 19.06 8.08 5.05
C LYS A 155 19.16 8.08 6.57
N GLY A 156 20.09 7.28 7.11
CA GLY A 156 20.40 7.25 8.54
C GLY A 156 20.97 8.58 9.02
#